data_AF-A0A0G0ND98-F1
#
_entry.id   AF-A0A0G0ND98-F1
#
_cell.length_a   1.000
_cell.length_b   1.000
_cell.length_c   1.000
_cell.angle_alpha   90.00
_cell.angle_beta   90.00
_cell.angle_gamma   90.00
#
_symmetry.space_group_name_H-M   'P 1'
#
loop_
_entity.id
_entity.type
_entity.pdbx_description
1 polymer ?
#
loop_
_entity_poly.entity_id
_entity_poly.type
_entity_poly.pdbx_seq_one_letter_code
_entity_poly.pdbx_strand_id
1 'polypeptide(L)'
;MFKEIYRASKGVPELVVMNSGVVDLTVIGDQPDGVLNICQVGKQVSFPILCFFVTNEIHRPEALRGKHAHKELEQVIFCVSGSFELMFDDGENQQVIIMDTVRRGIRLGPKLWHEMTNFSDGCIMLVVASDEYKESDYIRNYDEFLEYIKTRSV
;
A
#
# COMPACT_ATOMS: atom_id res chain seq x y z
N MET A 1 3.82 3.82 -25.31
CA MET A 1 3.13 4.97 -24.70
C MET A 1 3.45 4.91 -23.21
N PHE A 2 4.32 5.78 -22.71
CA PHE A 2 4.68 5.78 -21.29
C PHE A 2 3.42 6.19 -20.50
N LYS A 3 2.84 5.28 -19.72
CA LYS A 3 1.85 5.67 -18.71
C LYS A 3 2.57 6.62 -17.76
N GLU A 4 2.10 7.86 -17.63
CA GLU A 4 2.62 8.75 -16.60
C GLU A 4 2.51 8.07 -15.24
N ILE A 5 3.64 7.92 -14.54
CA ILE A 5 3.62 7.35 -13.19
C ILE A 5 2.95 8.37 -12.28
N TYR A 6 1.87 7.94 -11.62
CA TYR A 6 1.08 8.80 -10.76
C TYR A 6 1.79 9.12 -9.45
N ARG A 7 1.71 10.37 -8.97
CA ARG A 7 2.19 10.78 -7.64
C ARG A 7 1.03 10.98 -6.68
N ALA A 8 1.06 10.28 -5.55
CA ALA A 8 0.05 10.39 -4.50
C ALA A 8 -0.15 11.83 -4.02
N SER A 9 0.87 12.68 -4.06
CA SER A 9 0.77 14.11 -3.72
C SER A 9 -0.01 14.97 -4.72
N LYS A 10 -0.15 14.55 -5.99
CA LYS A 10 -0.76 15.37 -7.06
C LYS A 10 -2.28 15.30 -7.13
N GLY A 11 -2.92 14.36 -6.42
CA GLY A 11 -4.38 14.21 -6.36
C GLY A 11 -4.80 12.79 -6.00
N VAL A 12 -6.07 12.47 -6.21
CA VAL A 12 -6.58 11.09 -6.09
C VAL A 12 -6.24 10.30 -7.37
N PRO A 13 -5.45 9.21 -7.30
CA PRO A 13 -5.21 8.36 -8.46
C PRO A 13 -6.48 7.63 -8.90
N GLU A 14 -6.67 7.52 -10.21
CA GLU A 14 -7.57 6.50 -10.76
C GLU A 14 -6.88 5.14 -10.61
N LEU A 15 -7.55 4.20 -9.95
CA LEU A 15 -7.04 2.84 -9.76
C LEU A 15 -7.70 1.91 -10.78
N VAL A 16 -6.88 1.26 -11.60
CA VAL A 16 -7.31 0.25 -12.57
C VAL A 16 -7.20 -1.18 -12.02
N VAL A 17 -6.40 -1.37 -10.96
CA VAL A 17 -6.26 -2.67 -10.29
C VAL A 17 -7.46 -2.89 -9.37
N MET A 18 -8.17 -3.98 -9.58
CA MET A 18 -9.35 -4.37 -8.82
C MET A 18 -8.99 -4.66 -7.36
N ASN A 19 -9.98 -4.61 -6.48
CA ASN A 19 -9.80 -4.81 -5.04
C ASN A 19 -8.73 -3.90 -4.38
N SER A 20 -8.39 -2.78 -5.01
CA SER A 20 -7.57 -1.72 -4.41
C SER A 20 -8.45 -0.54 -3.98
N GLY A 21 -7.87 0.48 -3.35
CA GLY A 21 -8.60 1.69 -2.96
C GLY A 21 -7.67 2.83 -2.56
N VAL A 22 -8.15 4.06 -2.63
CA VAL A 22 -7.43 5.24 -2.10
C VAL A 22 -7.97 5.56 -0.71
N VAL A 23 -7.09 5.81 0.25
CA VAL A 23 -7.45 6.21 1.61
C VAL A 23 -6.87 7.58 1.90
N ASP A 24 -7.72 8.59 1.96
CA ASP A 24 -7.34 9.96 2.32
C ASP A 24 -7.53 10.19 3.82
N LEU A 25 -6.46 10.63 4.49
CA LEU A 25 -6.49 10.94 5.91
C LEU A 25 -7.24 12.25 6.16
N THR A 26 -7.93 12.33 7.29
CA THR A 26 -8.39 13.63 7.79
C THR A 26 -7.14 14.43 8.17
N VAL A 27 -6.98 15.62 7.61
CA VAL A 27 -5.84 16.49 7.90
C VAL A 27 -6.27 17.74 8.62
N ILE A 28 -5.69 17.98 9.79
CA ILE A 28 -5.89 19.19 10.60
C ILE A 28 -4.58 19.95 10.59
N GLY A 29 -4.57 21.15 10.02
CA GLY A 29 -3.45 22.07 10.13
C GLY A 29 -3.59 22.90 11.39
N ASP A 30 -2.57 22.92 12.22
CA ASP A 30 -2.55 23.67 13.48
C ASP A 30 -1.28 24.51 13.50
N GLN A 31 -1.30 25.68 12.85
CA GLN A 31 -0.10 26.50 12.71
C GLN A 31 0.05 27.41 13.93
N PRO A 32 1.27 27.54 14.52
CA PRO A 32 2.57 27.08 14.01
C PRO A 32 2.97 25.63 14.41
N ASP A 33 2.12 24.93 15.15
CA ASP A 33 2.44 23.69 15.86
C ASP A 33 2.53 22.44 14.97
N GLY A 34 2.00 22.49 13.74
CA GLY A 34 2.21 21.48 12.70
C GLY A 34 0.95 21.05 11.96
N VAL A 35 0.92 19.76 11.61
CA VAL A 35 -0.17 19.11 10.84
C VAL A 35 -0.44 17.73 11.41
N LEU A 36 -1.67 17.49 11.84
CA LEU A 36 -2.16 16.20 12.33
C LEU A 36 -2.86 15.45 11.20
N ASN A 37 -2.48 14.18 11.00
CA ASN A 37 -3.12 13.28 10.05
C ASN A 37 -3.82 12.14 10.81
N ILE A 38 -5.10 11.91 10.50
CA ILE A 38 -5.96 11.02 11.29
C ILE A 38 -6.57 9.95 10.39
N CYS A 39 -6.43 8.70 10.82
CA CYS A 39 -7.08 7.51 10.24
C CYS A 39 -7.96 6.85 11.31
N GLN A 40 -9.24 6.62 11.03
CA GLN A 40 -10.15 5.94 11.95
C GLN A 40 -10.90 4.80 11.24
N VAL A 41 -11.12 3.72 11.99
CA VAL A 41 -12.01 2.63 11.57
C VAL A 41 -13.45 3.16 11.46
N GLY A 42 -14.15 2.76 10.41
CA GLY A 42 -15.49 3.23 10.07
C GLY A 42 -15.51 4.61 9.39
N LYS A 43 -14.35 5.21 9.14
CA LYS A 43 -14.19 6.43 8.35
C LYS A 43 -13.25 6.20 7.17
N GLN A 44 -11.95 6.30 7.42
CA GLN A 44 -10.91 6.11 6.40
C GLN A 44 -10.72 4.64 6.01
N VAL A 45 -10.89 3.74 6.98
CA VAL A 45 -10.75 2.30 6.77
C VAL A 45 -12.02 1.58 7.21
N SER A 46 -12.45 0.59 6.41
CA SER A 46 -13.67 -0.18 6.64
C SER A 46 -13.44 -1.49 7.40
N PHE A 47 -12.21 -1.77 7.83
CA PHE A 47 -11.80 -2.97 8.56
C PHE A 47 -11.21 -2.63 9.94
N PRO A 48 -11.27 -3.53 10.94
CA PRO A 48 -10.62 -3.32 12.23
C PRO A 48 -9.10 -3.31 12.06
N ILE A 49 -8.40 -2.33 12.64
CA ILE A 49 -6.92 -2.33 12.65
C ILE A 49 -6.46 -3.26 13.78
N LEU A 50 -6.06 -4.49 13.42
CA LEU A 50 -5.56 -5.48 14.38
C LEU A 50 -4.03 -5.47 14.47
N CYS A 51 -3.35 -4.97 13.44
CA CYS A 51 -1.90 -4.85 13.40
C CYS A 51 -1.49 -3.55 12.70
N PHE A 52 -0.39 -2.96 13.15
CA PHE A 52 0.35 -1.98 12.38
C PHE A 52 1.83 -2.33 12.39
N PHE A 53 2.54 -1.96 11.33
CA PHE A 53 3.97 -2.11 11.27
C PHE A 53 4.62 -0.95 10.51
N VAL A 54 5.85 -0.65 10.90
CA VAL A 54 6.64 0.44 10.33
C VAL A 54 7.89 -0.15 9.69
N THR A 55 8.21 0.33 8.50
CA THR A 55 9.48 0.06 7.83
C THR A 55 10.27 1.35 7.72
N ASN A 56 11.48 1.34 8.28
CA ASN A 56 12.47 2.41 8.20
C ASN A 56 13.85 1.79 7.91
N GLU A 57 14.91 2.61 7.90
CA GLU A 57 16.29 2.16 7.68
C GLU A 57 16.45 1.29 6.42
N ILE A 58 15.78 1.70 5.34
CA ILE A 58 15.72 0.96 4.09
C ILE A 58 17.05 1.14 3.34
N HIS A 59 17.78 0.03 3.17
CA HIS A 59 19.08 -0.04 2.49
C HIS A 59 18.96 0.23 1.00
N ARG A 60 19.40 1.41 0.54
CA ARG A 60 19.30 1.83 -0.86
C ARG A 60 20.61 1.64 -1.62
N PRO A 61 20.55 1.53 -2.97
CA PRO A 61 19.37 1.49 -3.82
C PRO A 61 18.75 0.08 -3.97
N GLU A 62 19.35 -0.93 -3.34
CA GLU A 62 19.08 -2.35 -3.58
C GLU A 62 17.81 -2.87 -2.89
N ALA A 63 17.28 -2.14 -1.91
CA ALA A 63 16.10 -2.58 -1.18
C ALA A 63 14.91 -2.78 -2.11
N LEU A 64 14.41 -4.00 -2.06
CA LEU A 64 13.20 -4.46 -2.71
C LEU A 64 12.34 -5.11 -1.62
N ARG A 65 11.14 -4.57 -1.45
CA ARG A 65 10.20 -5.00 -0.42
C ARG A 65 8.91 -5.47 -1.09
N GLY A 66 8.05 -6.19 -0.35
CA GLY A 66 6.86 -6.80 -0.94
C GLY A 66 7.21 -8.15 -1.56
N LYS A 67 6.90 -8.34 -2.84
CA LYS A 67 7.02 -9.61 -3.58
C LYS A 67 6.18 -10.73 -2.99
N HIS A 68 4.96 -10.37 -2.67
CA HIS A 68 3.97 -11.32 -2.22
C HIS A 68 2.57 -10.79 -2.44
N ALA A 69 1.62 -11.70 -2.38
CA ALA A 69 0.22 -11.40 -2.14
C ALA A 69 -0.21 -11.95 -0.78
N HIS A 70 -1.37 -11.50 -0.32
CA HIS A 70 -2.06 -12.02 0.86
C HIS A 70 -3.32 -12.75 0.45
N LYS A 71 -3.69 -13.83 1.15
CA LYS A 71 -4.92 -14.59 0.82
C LYS A 71 -6.15 -13.88 1.34
N GLU A 72 -6.09 -13.40 2.58
CA GLU A 72 -7.23 -12.81 3.31
C GLU A 72 -6.92 -11.40 3.87
N LEU A 73 -5.64 -10.99 4.00
CA LEU A 73 -5.30 -9.70 4.59
C LEU A 73 -5.77 -8.54 3.71
N GLU A 74 -6.52 -7.62 4.32
CA GLU A 74 -6.70 -6.26 3.84
C GLU A 74 -5.75 -5.32 4.59
N GLN A 75 -5.08 -4.42 3.87
CA GLN A 75 -4.09 -3.48 4.41
C GLN A 75 -4.15 -2.11 3.74
N VAL A 76 -3.63 -1.08 4.40
CA VAL A 76 -3.40 0.24 3.81
C VAL A 76 -1.97 0.67 4.04
N ILE A 77 -1.28 1.04 2.96
CA ILE A 77 0.12 1.45 2.96
C ILE A 77 0.20 2.98 2.86
N PHE A 78 0.91 3.61 3.79
CA PHE A 78 1.19 5.04 3.82
C PHE A 78 2.69 5.33 3.74
N CYS A 79 3.06 6.42 3.06
CA CYS A 79 4.41 6.99 3.11
C CYS A 79 4.43 8.14 4.14
N VAL A 80 5.02 7.90 5.32
CA VAL A 80 5.06 8.88 6.41
C VAL A 80 6.18 9.90 6.21
N SER A 81 7.29 9.47 5.59
CA SER A 81 8.44 10.31 5.26
C SER A 81 9.09 9.77 3.99
N GLY A 82 9.64 10.68 3.17
CA GLY A 82 10.31 10.33 1.93
C GLY A 82 9.34 9.97 0.79
N SER A 83 9.75 9.01 -0.04
CA SER A 83 8.92 8.46 -1.11
C SER A 83 9.35 7.04 -1.49
N PHE A 84 8.44 6.30 -2.13
CA PHE A 84 8.74 5.02 -2.80
C PHE A 84 7.74 4.78 -3.93
N GLU A 85 8.04 3.82 -4.81
CA GLU A 85 7.10 3.32 -5.80
C GLU A 85 6.39 2.08 -5.26
N LEU A 86 5.06 2.07 -5.33
CA LEU A 86 4.21 0.94 -5.03
C LEU A 86 3.63 0.38 -6.33
N MET A 87 4.12 -0.80 -6.73
CA MET A 87 3.50 -1.60 -7.78
C MET A 87 2.50 -2.58 -7.14
N PHE A 88 1.35 -2.76 -7.76
CA PHE A 88 0.39 -3.77 -7.35
C PHE A 88 -0.41 -4.32 -8.54
N ASP A 89 -0.88 -5.55 -8.39
CA ASP A 89 -1.33 -6.42 -9.46
C ASP A 89 -2.45 -7.35 -8.97
N ASP A 90 -3.56 -7.40 -9.72
CA ASP A 90 -4.72 -8.27 -9.45
C ASP A 90 -4.75 -9.55 -10.31
N GLY A 91 -3.70 -9.78 -11.11
CA GLY A 91 -3.54 -10.86 -12.08
C GLY A 91 -3.94 -10.52 -13.51
N GLU A 92 -4.70 -9.43 -13.71
CA GLU A 92 -5.15 -8.95 -15.02
C GLU A 92 -4.65 -7.53 -15.32
N ASN A 93 -4.65 -6.67 -14.30
CA ASN A 93 -4.24 -5.29 -14.32
C ASN A 93 -3.07 -5.08 -13.36
N GLN A 94 -2.14 -4.22 -13.79
CA GLN A 94 -1.01 -3.79 -12.99
C GLN A 94 -0.84 -2.28 -13.06
N GLN A 95 -0.48 -1.66 -11.94
CA GLN A 95 -0.18 -0.23 -11.90
C GLN A 95 0.91 0.10 -10.88
N VAL A 96 1.52 1.27 -11.06
CA VAL A 96 2.55 1.83 -10.17
C VAL A 96 2.11 3.21 -9.70
N ILE A 97 2.22 3.46 -8.40
CA ILE A 97 1.98 4.76 -7.78
C ILE A 97 3.23 5.18 -7.00
N ILE A 98 3.69 6.40 -7.20
CA ILE A 98 4.68 7.04 -6.33
C ILE A 98 3.97 7.49 -5.05
N MET A 99 4.32 6.88 -3.93
CA MET A 99 3.87 7.21 -2.59
C MET A 99 4.81 8.26 -2.02
N ASP A 100 4.41 9.54 -1.98
CA ASP A 100 5.24 10.69 -1.60
C ASP A 100 4.54 11.68 -0.66
N THR A 101 3.46 11.25 0.00
CA THR A 101 2.72 12.06 0.97
C THR A 101 2.10 11.17 2.04
N VAL A 102 2.09 11.66 3.27
CA VAL A 102 1.42 10.99 4.41
C VAL A 102 -0.11 11.09 4.31
N ARG A 103 -0.63 12.07 3.58
CA ARG A 103 -2.07 12.39 3.53
C ARG A 103 -2.89 11.31 2.83
N ARG A 104 -2.24 10.43 2.08
CA ARG A 104 -2.88 9.45 1.20
C ARG A 104 -2.18 8.11 1.31
N GLY A 105 -2.97 7.08 1.57
CA GLY A 105 -2.55 5.69 1.50
C GLY A 105 -3.22 4.96 0.34
N ILE A 106 -2.67 3.80 0.00
CA ILE A 106 -3.29 2.85 -0.93
C ILE A 106 -3.73 1.63 -0.14
N ARG A 107 -5.03 1.34 -0.21
CA ARG A 107 -5.65 0.11 0.29
C ARG A 107 -5.36 -1.01 -0.69
N LEU A 108 -4.78 -2.08 -0.20
CA LEU A 108 -4.66 -3.35 -0.89
C LEU A 108 -5.60 -4.33 -0.20
N GLY A 109 -6.64 -4.75 -0.90
CA GLY A 109 -7.47 -5.86 -0.45
C GLY A 109 -6.75 -7.21 -0.57
N PRO A 110 -7.43 -8.29 -0.19
CA PRO A 110 -6.91 -9.64 -0.36
C PRO A 110 -6.60 -9.94 -1.82
N LYS A 111 -5.68 -10.88 -2.06
CA LYS A 111 -5.33 -11.39 -3.39
C LYS A 111 -4.75 -10.32 -4.32
N LEU A 112 -3.97 -9.39 -3.79
CA LEU A 112 -3.19 -8.45 -4.58
C LEU A 112 -1.70 -8.70 -4.38
N TRP A 113 -1.00 -8.97 -5.47
CA TRP A 113 0.46 -8.97 -5.48
C TRP A 113 0.94 -7.52 -5.41
N HIS A 114 2.01 -7.26 -4.66
CA HIS A 114 2.57 -5.93 -4.56
C HIS A 114 4.08 -5.94 -4.33
N GLU A 115 4.73 -4.89 -4.84
CA GLU A 115 6.17 -4.65 -4.72
C GLU A 115 6.44 -3.18 -4.40
N MET A 116 7.45 -2.93 -3.58
CA MET A 116 7.89 -1.57 -3.25
C MET A 116 9.37 -1.40 -3.58
N THR A 117 9.66 -0.35 -4.35
CA THR A 117 10.96 -0.04 -4.94
C THR A 117 11.24 1.46 -4.88
N ASN A 118 12.43 1.88 -5.36
CA ASN A 118 12.78 3.28 -5.59
C ASN A 118 12.58 4.18 -4.35
N PHE A 119 12.97 3.66 -3.18
CA PHE A 119 12.88 4.38 -1.91
C PHE A 119 13.79 5.61 -1.90
N SER A 120 13.34 6.71 -1.30
CA SER A 120 14.13 7.92 -1.08
C SER A 120 14.93 7.87 0.23
N ASP A 121 15.80 8.88 0.44
CA ASP A 121 16.42 9.14 1.73
C ASP A 121 15.38 9.36 2.81
N GLY A 122 15.60 8.74 3.98
CA GLY A 122 14.71 8.85 5.13
C GLY A 122 13.31 8.29 4.91
N CYS A 123 13.13 7.36 3.97
CA CYS A 123 11.82 6.77 3.70
C CYS A 123 11.29 6.01 4.93
N ILE A 124 10.08 6.35 5.37
CA ILE A 124 9.35 5.67 6.44
C ILE A 124 7.98 5.27 5.89
N MET A 125 7.70 3.97 5.90
CA MET A 125 6.42 3.41 5.48
C MET A 125 5.67 2.88 6.70
N LEU A 126 4.39 3.24 6.80
CA LEU A 126 3.47 2.73 7.81
C LEU A 126 2.40 1.89 7.12
N VAL A 127 2.13 0.70 7.65
CA VAL A 127 1.04 -0.14 7.19
C VAL A 127 0.11 -0.43 8.36
N VAL A 128 -1.19 -0.31 8.12
CA VAL A 128 -2.25 -0.79 9.01
C VAL A 128 -2.96 -1.96 8.34
N ALA A 129 -3.26 -3.00 9.11
CA ALA A 129 -3.76 -4.26 8.57
C ALA A 129 -4.96 -4.80 9.37
N SER A 130 -5.83 -5.49 8.65
CA SER A 130 -7.10 -6.05 9.14
C SER A 130 -6.96 -7.26 10.04
N ASP A 131 -5.78 -7.88 10.09
CA ASP A 131 -5.51 -9.12 10.83
C ASP A 131 -4.14 -9.09 11.49
N GLU A 132 -3.92 -10.02 12.42
CA GLU A 132 -2.62 -10.30 13.03
C GLU A 132 -1.63 -10.87 12.00
N TYR A 133 -0.33 -10.79 12.29
CA TYR A 133 0.69 -11.36 11.42
C TYR A 133 0.57 -12.90 11.34
N LYS A 134 0.35 -13.41 10.12
CA LYS A 134 0.24 -14.85 9.82
C LYS A 134 1.06 -15.19 8.59
N GLU A 135 2.21 -15.86 8.77
CA GLU A 135 3.06 -16.27 7.64
C GLU A 135 2.32 -17.14 6.62
N SER A 136 1.36 -17.96 7.08
CA SER A 136 0.54 -18.82 6.22
C SER A 136 -0.37 -18.06 5.24
N ASP A 137 -0.60 -16.77 5.47
CA ASP A 137 -1.40 -15.90 4.61
C ASP A 137 -0.61 -15.39 3.39
N TYR A 138 0.72 -15.50 3.41
CA TYR A 138 1.58 -15.03 2.32
C TYR A 138 1.57 -16.00 1.13
N ILE A 139 1.57 -15.43 -0.07
CA ILE A 139 1.89 -16.10 -1.32
C ILE A 139 3.14 -15.42 -1.90
N ARG A 140 4.29 -16.09 -1.84
CA ARG A 140 5.61 -15.49 -2.15
C ARG A 140 6.14 -15.80 -3.55
N ASN A 141 5.46 -16.68 -4.27
CA ASN A 141 5.76 -17.00 -5.65
C ASN A 141 4.68 -16.41 -6.56
N TYR A 142 5.09 -15.71 -7.62
CA TYR A 142 4.17 -15.02 -8.50
C TYR A 142 3.30 -15.97 -9.34
N ASP A 143 3.86 -17.09 -9.81
CA ASP A 143 3.11 -18.10 -10.55
C ASP A 143 2.07 -18.79 -9.65
N GLU A 144 2.43 -19.06 -8.38
CA GLU A 144 1.48 -19.55 -7.38
C GLU A 144 0.36 -18.55 -7.10
N PHE A 145 0.67 -17.25 -7.08
CA PHE A 145 -0.33 -16.19 -6.96
C PHE A 145 -1.32 -16.21 -8.12
N LEU A 146 -0.82 -16.27 -9.37
CA LEU A 146 -1.67 -16.33 -10.56
C LEU A 146 -2.56 -17.58 -10.58
N GLU A 147 -2.07 -18.72 -10.10
CA GLU A 147 -2.87 -19.94 -9.99
C GLU A 147 -3.90 -19.84 -8.85
N TYR A 148 -3.51 -19.27 -7.71
CA TYR A 148 -4.37 -19.09 -6.55
C TYR A 148 -5.61 -18.23 -6.86
N ILE A 149 -5.44 -17.14 -7.60
CA ILE A 149 -6.55 -16.26 -7.95
C ILE A 149 -7.48 -16.88 -8.99
N LYS A 150 -6.96 -17.64 -9.97
CA LYS A 150 -7.79 -18.34 -10.98
C LYS A 150 -8.72 -19.38 -10.37
N THR A 151 -8.19 -20.16 -9.42
CA THR A 151 -8.93 -21.26 -8.79
C THR A 151 -10.01 -20.80 -7.80
N ARG A 152 -10.00 -19.53 -7.39
CA ARG A 152 -10.92 -18.96 -6.40
C ARG A 152 -11.76 -17.79 -6.90
N SER A 153 -11.91 -17.66 -8.22
CA SER A 153 -12.81 -16.70 -8.88
C SER A 153 -14.19 -17.30 -9.23
N VAL A 154 -14.65 -18.29 -8.46
CA VAL A 154 -15.99 -18.90 -8.57
C VAL A 154 -16.86 -18.49 -7.39
#